data_AF-A0A7W7ISW3-F1
#
_entry.id   AF-A0A7W7ISW3-F1
#
_cell.length_a   1.000
_cell.length_b   1.000
_cell.length_c   1.000
_cell.angle_alpha   90.00
_cell.angle_beta   90.00
_cell.angle_gamma   90.00
#
_symmetry.space_group_name_H-M   'P 1'
#
loop_
_entity.id
_entity.type
_entity.pdbx_description
1 polymer ?
#
loop_
_entity_poly.entity_id
_entity_poly.type
_entity_poly.pdbx_seq_one_letter_code
_entity_poly.pdbx_strand_id
1 'polypeptide(L)'
;MSAQRNNSTAPRTRPGFNRPAPMRLRMGLIMRKGMDFGPLGDMETALRIDGVSLAPISTGDTSLVSGGVTVLATATAEDITSGRVKGVVVPGGEADEAGVAQVKSLLLLAKAQGLPVLAFADSVALAAEVFGLTADAPGAVFRGDKVALINERAELSAVVATIA
;
A
#
# COMPACT_ATOMS: atom_id res chain seq x y z
N MET A 1 -44.65 -10.40 48.98
CA MET A 1 -43.77 -9.24 48.68
C MET A 1 -42.49 -9.79 48.10
N SER A 2 -42.36 -9.76 46.77
CA SER A 2 -41.22 -10.34 46.04
C SER A 2 -40.42 -9.19 45.43
N ALA A 3 -39.16 -9.03 45.85
CA ALA A 3 -38.24 -8.05 45.29
C ALA A 3 -37.15 -8.77 44.50
N GLN A 4 -37.33 -8.85 43.18
CA GLN A 4 -36.33 -9.35 42.23
C GLN A 4 -35.38 -8.20 41.88
N ARG A 5 -34.13 -8.25 42.35
CA ARG A 5 -33.08 -7.30 41.94
C ARG A 5 -32.52 -7.74 40.58
N ASN A 6 -32.98 -7.10 39.50
CA ASN A 6 -32.34 -7.15 38.19
C ASN A 6 -31.04 -6.32 38.25
N ASN A 7 -29.89 -7.00 38.29
CA ASN A 7 -28.59 -6.37 38.06
C ASN A 7 -28.01 -6.93 36.75
N SER A 8 -28.58 -6.47 35.63
CA SER A 8 -28.05 -6.70 34.30
C SER A 8 -26.90 -5.72 34.07
N THR A 9 -25.68 -6.12 34.44
CA THR A 9 -24.46 -5.37 34.12
C THR A 9 -24.15 -5.56 32.62
N ALA A 10 -24.83 -4.82 31.75
CA ALA A 10 -24.44 -4.72 30.35
C ALA A 10 -23.07 -3.99 30.25
N PRO A 11 -22.10 -4.46 29.45
CA PRO A 11 -20.86 -3.73 29.23
C PRO A 11 -21.17 -2.40 28.54
N ARG A 12 -20.77 -1.27 29.14
CA ARG A 12 -20.81 0.04 28.50
C ARG A 12 -19.85 0.06 27.32
N THR A 13 -20.37 -0.04 26.10
CA THR A 13 -19.63 0.27 24.87
C THR A 13 -19.29 1.76 24.90
N ARG A 14 -18.02 2.11 25.15
CA ARG A 14 -17.52 3.48 25.00
C ARG A 14 -17.38 3.81 23.51
N PRO A 15 -17.98 4.88 23.00
CA PRO A 15 -17.68 5.39 21.67
C PRO A 15 -16.34 6.15 21.72
N GLY A 16 -15.52 6.03 20.69
CA GLY A 16 -14.48 7.03 20.41
C GLY A 16 -13.03 6.70 20.77
N PHE A 17 -12.53 5.53 20.40
CA PHE A 17 -11.13 5.42 20.01
C PHE A 17 -11.08 5.01 18.55
N ASN A 18 -10.47 5.85 17.71
CA ASN A 18 -10.09 5.53 16.34
C ASN A 18 -9.06 4.40 16.41
N ARG A 19 -9.51 3.17 16.67
CA ARG A 19 -8.66 1.99 16.61
C ARG A 19 -8.28 1.84 15.14
N PRO A 20 -6.98 1.78 14.81
CA PRO A 20 -6.57 1.32 13.50
C PRO A 20 -7.35 0.05 13.18
N ALA A 21 -7.89 -0.06 11.97
CA ALA A 21 -8.60 -1.27 11.57
C ALA A 21 -7.69 -2.48 11.86
N PRO A 22 -8.23 -3.60 12.39
CA PRO A 22 -7.43 -4.81 12.57
C PRO A 22 -6.74 -5.14 11.25
N MET A 23 -5.44 -5.47 11.26
CA MET A 23 -4.67 -5.67 10.03
C MET A 23 -5.37 -6.69 9.13
N ARG A 24 -5.83 -6.23 7.96
CA ARG A 24 -6.59 -7.04 6.98
C ARG A 24 -5.70 -7.53 5.86
N LEU A 25 -4.67 -6.76 5.53
CA LEU A 25 -3.91 -6.89 4.31
C LEU A 25 -2.44 -6.57 4.56
N ARG A 26 -1.51 -7.37 4.03
CA ARG A 26 -0.07 -7.04 4.02
C ARG A 26 0.37 -6.80 2.58
N MET A 27 0.90 -5.60 2.31
CA MET A 27 1.36 -5.17 0.99
C MET A 27 2.85 -4.86 1.06
N GLY A 28 3.59 -5.21 0.01
CA GLY A 28 4.98 -4.78 -0.13
C GLY A 28 5.04 -3.28 -0.45
N LEU A 29 5.87 -2.51 0.25
CA LEU A 29 6.13 -1.11 -0.07
C LEU A 29 7.48 -1.02 -0.78
N ILE A 30 7.49 -0.77 -2.08
CA ILE A 30 8.71 -0.61 -2.86
C ILE A 30 9.35 0.72 -2.48
N MET A 31 10.39 0.67 -1.65
CA MET A 31 11.01 1.89 -1.15
C MET A 31 11.90 2.52 -2.23
N ARG A 32 11.66 3.79 -2.54
CA ARG A 32 12.46 4.57 -3.48
C ARG A 32 13.18 5.71 -2.75
N LYS A 33 14.31 6.16 -3.28
CA LYS A 33 14.97 7.38 -2.80
C LYS A 33 14.08 8.58 -3.09
N GLY A 34 13.93 9.51 -2.13
CA GLY A 34 13.04 10.66 -2.28
C GLY A 34 11.55 10.28 -2.39
N MET A 35 11.15 9.16 -1.76
CA MET A 35 9.79 8.63 -1.77
C MET A 35 8.72 9.71 -1.55
N ASP A 36 7.76 9.78 -2.48
CA ASP A 36 6.65 10.73 -2.42
C ASP A 36 5.36 10.10 -2.98
N PHE A 37 4.21 10.54 -2.50
CA PHE A 37 2.89 10.08 -2.99
C PHE A 37 2.19 11.14 -3.86
N GLY A 38 2.90 12.23 -4.17
CA GLY A 38 2.45 13.28 -5.05
C GLY A 38 1.29 14.08 -4.46
N PRO A 39 0.38 14.57 -5.33
CA PRO A 39 -0.76 15.41 -4.93
C PRO A 39 -1.72 14.77 -3.93
N LEU A 40 -1.69 13.44 -3.79
CA LEU A 40 -2.54 12.73 -2.84
C LEU A 40 -2.09 12.92 -1.39
N GLY A 41 -0.86 13.38 -1.15
CA GLY A 41 -0.29 13.52 0.18
C GLY A 41 0.05 12.16 0.81
N ASP A 42 0.17 12.10 2.15
CA ASP A 42 0.60 10.89 2.86
C ASP A 42 -0.42 9.73 2.74
N MET A 43 -0.26 8.92 1.69
CA MET A 43 -1.04 7.70 1.45
C MET A 43 -0.56 6.54 2.32
N GLU A 44 0.65 6.58 2.89
CA GLU A 44 1.16 5.56 3.80
C GLU A 44 0.27 5.48 5.05
N THR A 45 0.00 6.66 5.65
CA THR A 45 -0.92 6.78 6.78
C THR A 45 -2.36 6.40 6.39
N ALA A 46 -2.81 6.76 5.18
CA ALA A 46 -4.15 6.39 4.71
C ALA A 46 -4.32 4.87 4.59
N LEU A 47 -3.37 4.19 3.96
CA LEU A 47 -3.34 2.73 3.84
C LEU A 47 -3.35 2.04 5.20
N ARG A 48 -2.58 2.55 6.18
CA ARG A 48 -2.57 2.02 7.54
C ARG A 48 -3.91 2.17 8.26
N ILE A 49 -4.59 3.29 8.07
CA ILE A 49 -5.94 3.52 8.63
C ILE A 49 -6.93 2.50 8.08
N ASP A 50 -6.81 2.15 6.80
CA ASP A 50 -7.64 1.16 6.12
C ASP A 50 -7.26 -0.31 6.45
N GLY A 51 -6.31 -0.51 7.37
CA GLY A 51 -5.89 -1.83 7.84
C GLY A 51 -4.85 -2.51 6.95
N VAL A 52 -4.16 -1.75 6.10
CA VAL A 52 -3.06 -2.23 5.28
C VAL A 52 -1.75 -2.11 6.06
N SER A 53 -1.10 -3.24 6.28
CA SER A 53 0.28 -3.32 6.70
C SER A 53 1.21 -3.15 5.52
N LEU A 54 2.12 -2.19 5.61
CA LEU A 54 3.14 -1.95 4.61
C LEU A 54 4.44 -2.61 5.06
N ALA A 55 4.94 -3.52 4.23
CA ALA A 55 6.20 -4.21 4.43
C ALA A 55 7.24 -3.61 3.47
N PRO A 56 8.13 -2.72 3.94
CA PRO A 56 9.24 -2.19 3.16
C PRO A 56 10.01 -3.26 2.38
N ILE A 57 10.09 -3.10 1.05
CA ILE A 57 10.92 -3.87 0.13
C ILE A 57 12.04 -2.96 -0.35
N SER A 58 13.29 -3.39 -0.17
CA SER A 58 14.43 -2.64 -0.68
C SER A 58 14.55 -2.78 -2.20
N THR A 59 14.88 -1.68 -2.88
CA THR A 59 15.35 -1.66 -4.28
C THR A 59 16.86 -1.39 -4.35
N GLY A 60 17.64 -1.93 -3.40
CA GLY A 60 19.09 -1.79 -3.37
C GLY A 60 19.73 -2.19 -2.03
N ASP A 61 21.07 -2.20 -1.99
CA ASP A 61 21.87 -2.59 -0.81
C ASP A 61 22.12 -1.43 0.17
N THR A 62 21.76 -0.20 -0.19
CA THR A 62 21.98 0.97 0.66
C THR A 62 20.81 1.21 1.60
N SER A 63 21.12 1.44 2.87
CA SER A 63 20.18 1.90 3.89
C SER A 63 19.35 3.08 3.38
N LEU A 64 18.04 2.90 3.31
CA LEU A 64 17.13 3.92 2.80
C LEU A 64 16.73 4.85 3.93
N VAL A 65 16.94 6.16 3.73
CA VAL A 65 16.58 7.20 4.69
C VAL A 65 15.33 7.91 4.19
N SER A 66 14.21 7.80 4.91
CA SER A 66 12.99 8.56 4.67
C SER A 66 12.75 9.49 5.87
N GLY A 67 12.64 10.80 5.61
CA GLY A 67 12.43 11.80 6.68
C GLY A 67 13.52 11.84 7.76
N GLY A 68 14.76 11.43 7.43
CA GLY A 68 15.87 11.33 8.38
C GLY A 68 15.93 10.03 9.18
N VAL A 69 15.03 9.08 8.92
CA VAL A 69 15.01 7.75 9.57
C VAL A 69 15.47 6.68 8.59
N THR A 70 16.45 5.87 8.99
CA THR A 70 16.84 4.67 8.26
C THR A 70 15.75 3.61 8.40
N VAL A 71 15.15 3.20 7.29
CA VAL A 71 14.14 2.14 7.25
C VAL A 71 14.81 0.84 6.83
N LEU A 72 14.62 -0.20 7.66
CA LEU A 72 15.05 -1.55 7.32
C LEU A 72 13.98 -2.21 6.45
N ALA A 73 14.41 -2.85 5.36
CA ALA A 73 13.54 -3.70 4.57
C ALA A 73 13.04 -4.87 5.42
N THR A 74 11.73 -5.12 5.35
CA THR A 74 11.04 -6.21 6.08
C THR A 74 10.38 -7.21 5.14
N ALA A 75 10.53 -6.99 3.83
CA ALA A 75 10.13 -7.88 2.77
C ALA A 75 11.13 -7.85 1.61
N THR A 76 11.11 -8.88 0.78
CA THR A 76 11.94 -9.04 -0.41
C THR A 76 11.09 -9.38 -1.64
N ALA A 77 11.73 -9.49 -2.81
CA ALA A 77 11.08 -10.03 -4.00
C ALA A 77 10.50 -11.45 -3.79
N GLU A 78 11.07 -12.25 -2.88
CA GLU A 78 10.56 -13.58 -2.55
C GLU A 78 9.21 -13.52 -1.83
N ASP A 79 8.94 -12.48 -1.04
CA ASP A 79 7.63 -12.31 -0.41
C ASP A 79 6.51 -12.09 -1.44
N ILE A 80 6.85 -11.50 -2.61
CA ILE A 80 5.94 -11.34 -3.76
C ILE A 80 5.62 -12.70 -4.37
N THR A 81 6.64 -13.53 -4.63
CA THR A 81 6.45 -14.83 -5.29
C THR A 81 5.88 -15.90 -4.36
N SER A 82 6.16 -15.83 -3.06
CA SER A 82 5.65 -16.76 -2.05
C SER A 82 4.24 -16.40 -1.55
N GLY A 83 3.67 -15.27 -1.98
CA GLY A 83 2.31 -14.83 -1.59
C GLY A 83 2.19 -14.33 -0.14
N ARG A 84 3.33 -14.02 0.50
CA ARG A 84 3.40 -13.42 1.85
C ARG A 84 2.98 -11.95 1.85
N VAL A 85 3.00 -11.30 0.70
CA VAL A 85 2.30 -10.04 0.44
C VAL A 85 1.14 -10.28 -0.52
N LYS A 86 0.07 -9.50 -0.39
CA LYS A 86 -1.14 -9.56 -1.20
C LYS A 86 -1.16 -8.56 -2.36
N GLY A 87 -0.06 -7.84 -2.53
CA GLY A 87 0.14 -6.83 -3.55
C GLY A 87 1.31 -5.92 -3.18
N VAL A 88 1.53 -4.93 -4.02
CA VAL A 88 2.65 -4.00 -3.89
C VAL A 88 2.19 -2.55 -4.03
N VAL A 89 2.85 -1.67 -3.30
CA VAL A 89 2.70 -0.22 -3.31
C VAL A 89 3.97 0.37 -3.88
N VAL A 90 3.84 1.20 -4.91
CA VAL A 90 4.93 1.89 -5.58
C VAL A 90 4.70 3.40 -5.46
N PRO A 91 5.33 4.05 -4.48
CA PRO A 91 5.34 5.50 -4.37
C PRO A 91 6.16 6.09 -5.51
N GLY A 92 6.01 7.39 -5.76
CA GLY A 92 6.94 8.16 -6.57
C GLY A 92 8.33 8.24 -5.94
N GLY A 93 9.28 8.83 -6.65
CA GLY A 93 10.62 9.05 -6.14
C GLY A 93 11.65 9.44 -7.19
N GLU A 94 12.91 9.50 -6.80
CA GLU A 94 14.01 9.84 -7.69
C GLU A 94 14.08 8.88 -8.89
N ALA A 95 14.34 9.44 -10.07
CA ALA A 95 14.39 8.73 -11.34
C ALA A 95 15.81 8.20 -11.65
N ASP A 96 16.49 7.63 -10.66
CA ASP A 96 17.78 7.00 -10.89
C ASP A 96 17.62 5.70 -11.71
N GLU A 97 18.47 5.51 -12.72
CA GLU A 97 18.29 4.44 -13.72
C GLU A 97 18.30 3.04 -13.08
N ALA A 98 19.19 2.82 -12.11
CA ALA A 98 19.30 1.55 -11.40
C ALA A 98 18.06 1.27 -10.54
N GLY A 99 17.55 2.26 -9.81
CA GLY A 99 16.35 2.16 -9.00
C GLY A 99 15.12 1.92 -9.86
N VAL A 100 14.97 2.66 -10.97
CA VAL A 100 13.87 2.47 -11.92
C VAL A 100 13.89 1.06 -12.52
N ALA A 101 15.05 0.53 -12.91
CA ALA A 101 15.18 -0.83 -13.43
C ALA A 101 14.73 -1.89 -12.39
N GLN A 102 15.07 -1.68 -11.12
CA GLN A 102 14.65 -2.58 -10.04
C GLN A 102 13.15 -2.47 -9.74
N VAL A 103 12.59 -1.27 -9.72
CA VAL A 103 11.13 -1.06 -9.60
C VAL A 103 10.40 -1.78 -10.74
N LYS A 104 10.85 -1.61 -11.99
CA LYS A 104 10.27 -2.33 -13.15
C LYS A 104 10.35 -3.85 -12.99
N SER A 105 11.47 -4.37 -12.46
CA SER A 105 11.63 -5.80 -12.20
C SER A 105 10.63 -6.32 -11.14
N LEU A 106 10.43 -5.58 -10.05
CA LEU A 106 9.43 -5.92 -9.02
C LEU A 106 7.99 -5.81 -9.55
N LEU A 107 7.70 -4.82 -10.40
CA LEU A 107 6.41 -4.67 -11.06
C LEU A 107 6.12 -5.85 -12.00
N LEU A 108 7.11 -6.30 -12.77
CA LEU A 108 6.99 -7.48 -13.63
C LEU A 108 6.73 -8.75 -12.80
N LEU A 109 7.40 -8.90 -11.65
CA LEU A 109 7.12 -10.00 -10.73
C LEU A 109 5.69 -9.95 -10.19
N ALA A 110 5.22 -8.79 -9.73
CA ALA A 110 3.86 -8.64 -9.24
C ALA A 110 2.81 -8.92 -10.34
N LYS A 111 3.06 -8.44 -11.57
CA LYS A 111 2.24 -8.73 -12.74
C LYS A 111 2.18 -10.23 -13.04
N ALA A 112 3.33 -10.91 -13.03
CA ALA A 112 3.40 -12.35 -13.26
C ALA A 112 2.65 -13.16 -12.20
N GLN A 113 2.60 -12.67 -10.96
CA GLN A 113 1.84 -13.28 -9.86
C GLN A 113 0.36 -12.86 -9.83
N GLY A 114 -0.10 -12.00 -10.76
CA GLY A 114 -1.47 -11.49 -10.78
C GLY A 114 -1.83 -10.61 -9.57
N LEU A 115 -0.82 -10.06 -8.90
CA LEU A 115 -0.98 -9.25 -7.71
C LEU A 115 -1.36 -7.80 -8.06
N PRO A 116 -2.22 -7.15 -7.27
CA PRO A 116 -2.51 -5.73 -7.44
C PRO A 116 -1.29 -4.87 -7.12
N VAL A 117 -1.07 -3.85 -7.95
CA VAL A 117 -0.04 -2.83 -7.80
C VAL A 117 -0.72 -1.48 -7.60
N LEU A 118 -0.49 -0.83 -6.46
CA LEU A 118 -0.91 0.54 -6.20
C LEU A 118 0.26 1.47 -6.51
N ALA A 119 0.18 2.23 -7.59
CA ALA A 119 1.20 3.18 -7.98
C ALA A 119 0.76 4.62 -7.71
N PHE A 120 1.70 5.48 -7.36
CA PHE A 120 1.46 6.89 -7.02
C PHE A 120 2.47 7.81 -7.71
N ALA A 121 2.07 9.05 -7.96
CA ALA A 121 2.90 10.08 -8.60
C ALA A 121 3.53 9.59 -9.92
N ASP A 122 4.84 9.80 -10.13
CA ASP A 122 5.57 9.40 -11.33
C ASP A 122 5.57 7.87 -11.54
N SER A 123 5.40 7.08 -10.48
CA SER A 123 5.32 5.62 -10.59
C SER A 123 4.06 5.13 -11.29
N VAL A 124 3.02 5.96 -11.43
CA VAL A 124 1.82 5.63 -12.23
C VAL A 124 2.22 5.40 -13.68
N ALA A 125 3.06 6.26 -14.26
CA ALA A 125 3.56 6.10 -15.63
C ALA A 125 4.46 4.87 -15.77
N LEU A 126 5.31 4.59 -14.78
CA LEU A 126 6.16 3.39 -14.78
C LEU A 126 5.34 2.10 -14.73
N ALA A 127 4.31 2.06 -13.88
CA ALA A 127 3.41 0.91 -13.81
C ALA A 127 2.56 0.78 -15.08
N ALA A 128 2.04 1.89 -15.63
CA ALA A 128 1.32 1.91 -16.90
C ALA A 128 2.15 1.29 -18.04
N GLU A 129 3.43 1.67 -18.16
CA GLU A 129 4.37 1.11 -19.12
C GLU A 129 4.54 -0.41 -18.95
N VAL A 130 4.80 -0.89 -17.73
CA VAL A 130 5.01 -2.32 -17.43
C VAL A 130 3.75 -3.16 -17.69
N PHE A 131 2.58 -2.59 -17.39
CA PHE A 131 1.30 -3.26 -17.59
C PHE A 131 0.81 -3.16 -19.04
N GLY A 132 1.35 -2.23 -19.84
CA GLY A 132 0.89 -1.97 -21.22
C GLY A 132 -0.47 -1.28 -21.25
N LEU A 133 -0.77 -0.49 -20.21
CA LEU A 133 -2.04 0.19 -20.01
C LEU A 133 -1.82 1.71 -20.00
N THR A 134 -2.87 2.48 -20.20
CA THR A 134 -2.84 3.95 -20.05
C THR A 134 -3.40 4.33 -18.69
N ALA A 135 -2.67 5.19 -17.97
CA ALA A 135 -3.12 5.74 -16.70
C ALA A 135 -2.61 7.18 -16.58
N ASP A 136 -3.51 8.11 -16.32
CA ASP A 136 -3.20 9.52 -16.09
C ASP A 136 -4.01 9.99 -14.89
N ALA A 137 -3.42 9.85 -13.70
CA ALA A 137 -3.99 10.23 -12.41
C ALA A 137 -2.86 10.33 -11.36
N PRO A 138 -3.09 11.06 -10.25
CA PRO A 138 -2.15 11.12 -9.12
C PRO A 138 -1.81 9.74 -8.51
N GLY A 139 -2.72 8.77 -8.61
CA GLY A 139 -2.49 7.37 -8.26
C GLY A 139 -3.30 6.44 -9.15
N ALA A 140 -2.93 5.16 -9.18
CA ALA A 140 -3.65 4.13 -9.92
C ALA A 140 -3.41 2.74 -9.35
N VAL A 141 -4.36 1.84 -9.57
CA VAL A 141 -4.23 0.41 -9.27
C VAL A 141 -4.24 -0.40 -10.54
N PHE A 142 -3.20 -1.20 -10.71
CA PHE A 142 -3.03 -2.11 -11.83
C PHE A 142 -3.23 -3.54 -11.35
N ARG A 143 -4.04 -4.32 -12.06
CA ARG A 143 -4.22 -5.75 -11.80
C ARG A 143 -4.60 -6.49 -13.09
N GLY A 144 -3.67 -7.29 -13.61
CA GLY A 144 -3.83 -7.88 -14.94
C GLY A 144 -4.00 -6.77 -15.98
N ASP A 145 -5.03 -6.88 -16.82
CA ASP A 145 -5.32 -5.89 -17.87
C ASP A 145 -6.29 -4.78 -17.42
N LYS A 146 -6.47 -4.62 -16.11
CA LYS A 146 -7.36 -3.59 -15.53
C LYS A 146 -6.56 -2.52 -14.82
N VAL A 147 -7.00 -1.27 -15.01
CA VAL A 147 -6.53 -0.10 -14.28
C VAL A 147 -7.72 0.60 -13.61
N ALA A 148 -7.56 0.96 -12.33
CA ALA A 148 -8.47 1.83 -11.61
C ALA A 148 -7.70 3.10 -11.20
N LEU A 149 -8.16 4.27 -11.63
CA LEU A 149 -7.52 5.55 -11.31
C LEU A 149 -7.90 5.99 -9.89
N ILE A 150 -6.96 6.68 -9.23
CA ILE A 150 -7.12 7.28 -7.90
C ILE A 150 -6.78 8.76 -8.03
N ASN A 151 -7.82 9.59 -8.02
CA ASN A 151 -7.73 11.05 -8.07
C ASN A 151 -7.76 11.67 -6.67
N GLU A 152 -8.43 10.99 -5.73
CA GLU A 152 -8.58 11.47 -4.36
C GLU A 152 -8.51 10.33 -3.34
N ARG A 153 -8.26 10.69 -2.09
CA ARG A 153 -8.10 9.74 -0.98
C ARG A 153 -9.33 8.86 -0.76
N ALA A 154 -10.54 9.35 -1.01
CA ALA A 154 -11.77 8.57 -0.82
C ALA A 154 -11.82 7.33 -1.75
N GLU A 155 -11.24 7.44 -2.95
CA GLU A 155 -11.19 6.34 -3.93
C GLU A 155 -10.20 5.24 -3.49
N LEU A 156 -9.17 5.59 -2.73
CA LEU A 156 -8.19 4.63 -2.19
C LEU A 156 -8.86 3.61 -1.27
N SER A 157 -9.73 4.04 -0.35
CA SER A 157 -10.38 3.13 0.60
C SER A 157 -11.30 2.14 -0.12
N ALA A 158 -12.00 2.58 -1.16
CA ALA A 158 -12.82 1.70 -2.00
C ALA A 158 -11.96 0.64 -2.70
N VAL A 159 -10.83 1.04 -3.26
CA VAL A 159 -9.86 0.13 -3.88
C VAL A 159 -9.33 -0.89 -2.86
N VAL A 160 -8.84 -0.45 -1.70
CA VAL A 160 -8.28 -1.35 -0.68
C VAL A 160 -9.31 -2.39 -0.24
N ALA A 161 -10.58 -2.00 -0.11
CA ALA A 161 -11.67 -2.91 0.23
C ALA A 161 -11.91 -4.01 -0.83
N THR A 162 -11.50 -3.83 -2.09
CA THR A 162 -11.59 -4.87 -3.13
C THR A 162 -10.42 -5.85 -3.12
N ILE A 163 -9.33 -5.53 -2.41
CA ILE A 163 -8.12 -6.36 -2.32
C ILE A 163 -8.19 -7.29 -1.10
N ALA A 164 -8.73 -6.79 0.02
CA ALA A 164 -8.87 -7.49 1.30
C ALA A 164 -10.06 -8.46 1.33
#